data_AF-A0A850XF53-F1
#
_entry.id   AF-A0A850XF53-F1
#
_cell.length_a   1.000
_cell.length_b   1.000
_cell.length_c   1.000
_cell.angle_alpha   90.00
_cell.angle_beta   90.00
_cell.angle_gamma   90.00
#
_symmetry.space_group_name_H-M   'P 1'
#
loop_
_entity.id
_entity.type
_entity.pdbx_description
1 polymer ?
#
loop_
_entity_poly.entity_id
_entity_poly.type
_entity_poly.pdbx_seq_one_letter_code
_entity_poly.pdbx_strand_id
1 'polypeptide(L)' 'SPDLDFLVPKAGFFCQVCSLFYSNESSMRNHCRTPLHQQNLQRFMAKQKEEDASGEARSSR' A
#
# COMPACT_ATOMS: atom_id res chain seq x y z
N SER A 1 22.84 -16.51 -14.10
CA SER A 1 22.85 -16.72 -12.64
C SER A 1 21.61 -17.50 -12.26
N PRO A 2 21.69 -18.82 -12.05
CA PRO A 2 20.54 -19.72 -11.86
C PRO A 2 19.89 -19.67 -10.46
N ASP A 3 20.18 -18.64 -9.67
CA ASP A 3 19.77 -18.56 -8.25
C ASP A 3 18.32 -18.05 -8.06
N LEU A 4 17.66 -17.62 -9.13
CA LEU A 4 16.28 -17.10 -9.09
C LEU A 4 15.24 -18.11 -9.60
N ASP A 5 15.67 -19.30 -10.02
CA ASP A 5 14.79 -20.31 -10.66
C ASP A 5 13.80 -20.98 -9.68
N PHE A 6 13.87 -20.68 -8.38
CA PHE A 6 13.01 -21.27 -7.32
C PHE A 6 12.24 -20.26 -6.46
N LEU A 7 11.97 -19.05 -6.96
CA LEU A 7 11.08 -18.13 -6.26
C LEU A 7 9.64 -18.64 -6.28
N VAL A 8 9.17 -19.17 -5.15
CA VAL A 8 7.77 -19.60 -4.97
C VAL A 8 6.92 -18.39 -4.60
N PRO A 9 5.93 -17.98 -5.44
CA PRO A 9 5.04 -16.89 -5.10
C PRO A 9 4.19 -17.25 -3.89
N LYS A 10 4.15 -16.37 -2.89
CA LYS A 10 3.29 -16.52 -1.71
C LYS A 10 2.07 -15.62 -1.83
N ALA A 11 0.88 -16.22 -1.86
CA ALA A 11 -0.35 -15.47 -1.77
C ALA A 11 -0.52 -14.84 -0.37
N GLY A 12 -1.14 -13.66 -0.33
CA GLY A 12 -1.45 -12.96 0.91
C GLY A 12 -2.07 -11.59 0.66
N PHE A 13 -2.03 -10.73 1.66
CA PHE A 13 -2.72 -9.44 1.70
C PHE A 13 -1.69 -8.31 1.77
N PHE A 14 -1.85 -7.29 0.94
CA PHE A 14 -0.96 -6.15 0.90
C PHE A 14 -1.70 -4.86 1.29
N CYS A 15 -1.15 -4.14 2.26
CA CYS A 15 -1.64 -2.83 2.65
C CYS A 15 -0.87 -1.76 1.89
N GLN A 16 -1.48 -1.14 0.89
CA GLN A 16 -0.85 -0.09 0.08
C GLN A 16 -0.49 1.15 0.91
N VAL A 17 -1.36 1.53 1.84
CA VAL A 17 -1.18 2.68 2.75
C VAL A 17 0.10 2.57 3.57
N CYS A 18 0.42 1.36 4.04
CA CYS A 18 1.61 1.11 4.87
C CYS A 18 2.75 0.43 4.09
N SER A 19 2.51 0.02 2.85
CA SER A 19 3.42 -0.81 2.03
C SER A 19 3.91 -2.07 2.76
N LEU A 20 3.00 -2.77 3.44
CA LEU A 20 3.30 -4.00 4.21
C LEU A 20 2.50 -5.20 3.71
N PHE A 21 3.12 -6.38 3.75
CA PHE A 21 2.50 -7.65 3.38
C PHE A 21 2.16 -8.49 4.62
N TYR A 22 1.00 -9.16 4.57
CA TYR A 22 0.50 -10.06 5.59
C TYR A 22 0.12 -11.41 4.98
N SER A 23 0.55 -12.50 5.62
CA SER A 23 0.33 -13.85 5.11
C SER A 23 -1.10 -14.39 5.28
N ASN A 24 -1.94 -13.72 6.06
CA ASN A 24 -3.32 -14.15 6.31
C ASN A 24 -4.23 -12.94 6.62
N GLU A 25 -5.54 -13.17 6.50
CA GLU A 25 -6.56 -12.12 6.64
C GLU A 25 -6.64 -11.58 8.07
N SER A 26 -6.51 -12.45 9.09
CA SER A 26 -6.58 -12.05 10.49
C SER A 26 -5.50 -11.05 10.86
N SER A 27 -4.25 -11.28 10.41
CA SER A 27 -3.13 -10.36 10.60
C SER A 27 -3.38 -9.02 9.90
N MET A 28 -3.90 -9.03 8.67
CA MET A 28 -4.29 -7.82 7.94
C MET A 28 -5.39 -7.05 8.68
N ARG A 29 -6.42 -7.74 9.16
CA ARG A 29 -7.54 -7.12 9.90
C ARG A 29 -7.08 -6.49 11.21
N ASN A 30 -6.20 -7.17 11.94
CA ASN A 30 -5.61 -6.63 13.17
C ASN A 30 -4.74 -5.41 12.85
N HIS A 31 -3.95 -5.45 11.78
CA HIS A 31 -3.18 -4.31 11.30
C HIS A 31 -4.06 -3.08 11.03
N CYS A 32 -5.17 -3.24 10.31
CA CYS A 32 -6.07 -2.12 9.96
C CYS A 32 -6.70 -1.43 11.19
N ARG A 33 -6.74 -2.10 12.34
CA ARG A 33 -7.25 -1.55 13.61
C ARG A 33 -6.19 -0.82 14.42
N THR A 34 -4.92 -0.86 14.01
CA THR A 34 -3.84 -0.20 14.76
C THR A 34 -3.88 1.33 14.58
N PRO A 35 -3.51 2.10 15.61
CA PRO A 35 -3.39 3.56 15.50
C PRO A 35 -2.40 4.00 14.41
N LEU A 36 -1.34 3.21 14.19
CA LEU A 36 -0.36 3.46 13.15
C LEU A 36 -0.99 3.41 11.75
N HIS A 37 -1.85 2.42 11.48
CA HIS A 37 -2.57 2.36 10.21
C HIS A 37 -3.45 3.60 10.00
N GLN A 38 -4.17 4.03 11.03
CA GLN A 38 -5.03 5.22 10.97
C GLN A 38 -4.23 6.50 10.69
N GLN A 39 -3.06 6.68 11.34
CA GLN A 39 -2.18 7.81 11.08
C GLN A 39 -1.63 7.80 9.64
N ASN A 40 -1.18 6.64 9.17
CA ASN A 40 -0.68 6.50 7.81
C ASN A 40 -1.79 6.74 6.78
N LEU A 41 -3.02 6.30 7.05
CA LEU A 41 -4.18 6.51 6.19
C LEU A 41 -4.48 8.00 6.01
N GLN A 42 -4.46 8.78 7.09
CA GLN A 42 -4.66 10.23 7.01
C GLN A 42 -3.60 10.91 6.14
N ARG A 43 -2.32 10.54 6.30
CA ARG A 43 -1.22 11.07 5.48
C ARG A 43 -1.31 10.63 4.03
N PHE A 44 -1.70 9.38 3.78
CA PHE A 44 -1.87 8.83 2.46
C PHE A 44 -2.98 9.57 1.70
N MET A 45 -4.13 9.81 2.34
CA MET A 45 -5.23 10.59 1.75
C MET A 45 -4.84 12.05 1.48
N ALA A 46 -4.09 12.69 2.38
CA ALA A 46 -3.61 14.05 2.19
C ALA A 46 -2.75 14.17 0.92
N LYS A 47 -1.78 13.26 0.76
CA LYS A 47 -0.89 13.22 -0.41
C LYS A 47 -1.64 12.99 -1.72
N GLN A 48 -2.59 12.06 -1.74
CA GLN A 48 -3.39 11.81 -2.96
C GLN A 48 -4.19 13.04 -3.38
N LYS A 49 -4.68 13.86 -2.43
CA LYS A 49 -5.40 15.09 -2.75
C LYS A 49 -4.49 16.15 -3.38
N GLU A 50 -3.21 16.19 -3.00
CA GLU A 50 -2.21 17.08 -3.59
C GLU A 50 -1.81 16.62 -5.00
N GLU A 51 -1.68 15.31 -5.22
CA GLU A 51 -1.40 14.74 -6.54
C GLU A 51 -2.57 14.90 -7.51
N ASP A 52 -3.81 14.75 -7.05
CA ASP A 52 -5.02 14.96 -7.87
C ASP A 52 -5.14 16.43 -8.31
N ALA A 53 -4.94 17.37 -7.38
CA ALA A 53 -4.92 18.81 -7.68
C ALA A 53 -3.76 19.24 -8.59
N SER A 54 -2.63 18.51 -8.59
CA SER A 54 -1.50 18.77 -9.48
C SER A 54 -1.62 18.04 -10.83
N GLY A 55 -2.40 16.97 -10.92
CA GLY A 55 -2.62 16.16 -12.12
C GLY A 55 -3.51 16.84 -13.17
N GLU A 56 -4.42 17.72 -12.74
CA GLU A 56 -5.27 18.52 -13.64
C GLU A 56 -4.46 19.51 -14.51
N ALA A 57 -3.24 19.88 -14.12
CA ALA A 57 -2.38 20.77 -14.90
C ALA A 57 -1.60 20.07 -16.02
N ARG A 58 -1.56 18.72 -16.04
CA ARG A 58 -0.73 17.96 -16.99
C ARG A 58 -1.52 17.19 -18.05
N SER A 59 -2.84 17.08 -17.92
CA SER A 59 -3.73 16.49 -18.94
C SER A 59 -4.29 17.49 -19.94
N SER A 60 -3.63 18.64 -20.11
CA SER A 60 -3.83 19.59 -21.21
C SER A 60 -2.56 19.70 -22.05
N ARG A 61 -2.17 18.62 -22.73
CA ARG A 61 -1.30 18.65 -23.92
C ARG A 61 -1.69 17.54 -24.88
#